data_AF-A0A086A437-F1
#
_entry.id   AF-A0A086A437-F1
#
_cell.length_a   1.000
_cell.length_b   1.000
_cell.length_c   1.000
_cell.angle_alpha   90.00
_cell.angle_beta   90.00
_cell.angle_gamma   90.00
#
_symmetry.space_group_name_H-M   'P 1'
#
loop_
_entity.id
_entity.type
_entity.pdbx_description
1 polymer ?
#
loop_
_entity_poly.entity_id
_entity_poly.type
_entity_poly.pdbx_seq_one_letter_code
_entity_poly.pdbx_strand_id
1 'polypeptide(L)'
;MTEEQRRQIKIDNDTIIKQKEYRVNDWLPILDTPKLRSLEEIKGRMSVMNALINIAFEAPIYIIKEWIENHDLTKYLSDSEKEILDKENDDLTEFEVNSLRWYLESLWAFMWVTEMIPGLEAEEYIGDNMASLLPNLENEEDNQKMESLQNLKSEVDIYTMLDYYYRLHWYCVDERLNGRQAKLNEGLVYERRKSLEWIYNRADDWDNVEMGT
;
A
#
# COMPACT_ATOMS: atom_id res chain seq x y z
N MET A 1 -3.84 -11.50 18.66
CA MET A 1 -4.14 -10.34 19.52
C MET A 1 -5.51 -10.47 20.21
N THR A 2 -5.71 -9.95 21.43
CA THR A 2 -7.00 -9.99 22.15
C THR A 2 -7.92 -8.81 21.78
N GLU A 3 -9.23 -8.92 22.05
CA GLU A 3 -10.17 -7.82 21.85
C GLU A 3 -9.84 -6.58 22.71
N GLU A 4 -9.41 -6.81 23.95
CA GLU A 4 -8.96 -5.74 24.86
C GLU A 4 -7.76 -4.99 24.30
N GLN A 5 -6.78 -5.71 23.73
CA GLN A 5 -5.62 -5.09 23.06
C GLN A 5 -6.07 -4.24 21.86
N ARG A 6 -6.97 -4.75 21.02
CA ARG A 6 -7.50 -3.99 19.87
C ARG A 6 -8.25 -2.73 20.29
N ARG A 7 -9.03 -2.82 21.37
CA ARG A 7 -9.73 -1.65 21.96
C ARG A 7 -8.72 -0.62 22.48
N GLN A 8 -7.65 -1.06 23.13
CA GLN A 8 -6.61 -0.15 23.61
C GLN A 8 -5.92 0.56 22.44
N ILE A 9 -5.56 -0.17 21.39
CA ILE A 9 -4.96 0.40 20.16
C ILE A 9 -5.85 1.49 19.56
N LYS A 10 -7.16 1.23 19.44
CA LYS A 10 -8.13 2.24 18.99
C LYS A 10 -8.07 3.52 19.84
N ILE A 11 -8.07 3.38 21.17
CA ILE A 11 -8.04 4.52 22.09
C ILE A 11 -6.75 5.32 21.95
N ASP A 12 -5.62 4.63 21.82
CA ASP A 12 -4.30 5.23 21.67
C ASP A 12 -4.20 5.99 20.34
N ASN A 13 -4.66 5.39 19.23
CA ASN A 13 -4.71 6.04 17.92
C ASN A 13 -5.65 7.25 17.91
N ASP A 14 -6.86 7.14 18.49
CA ASP A 14 -7.76 8.30 18.61
C ASP A 14 -7.11 9.44 19.41
N THR A 15 -6.29 9.11 20.42
CA THR A 15 -5.55 10.10 21.21
C THR A 15 -4.48 10.81 20.38
N ILE A 16 -3.69 10.05 19.61
CA ILE A 16 -2.68 10.59 18.69
C ILE A 16 -3.32 11.51 17.65
N ILE A 17 -4.44 11.08 17.05
CA ILE A 17 -5.18 11.84 16.04
C ILE A 17 -5.74 13.15 16.63
N LYS A 18 -6.30 13.10 17.85
CA LYS A 18 -6.74 14.31 18.58
C LYS A 18 -5.57 15.27 18.86
N GLN A 19 -4.41 14.76 19.26
CA GLN A 19 -3.21 15.58 19.50
C GLN A 19 -2.70 16.29 18.25
N LYS A 20 -2.89 15.67 17.07
CA LYS A 20 -2.63 16.27 15.75
C LYS A 20 -3.72 17.25 15.29
N GLU A 21 -4.72 17.51 16.13
CA GLU A 21 -5.87 18.37 15.84
C GLU A 21 -6.70 17.91 14.63
N TYR A 22 -6.76 16.61 14.39
CA TYR A 22 -7.68 16.01 13.42
C TYR A 22 -8.97 15.60 14.14
N ARG A 23 -10.08 15.57 13.41
CA ARG A 23 -11.34 15.05 13.97
C ARG A 23 -11.27 13.54 14.08
N VAL A 24 -11.87 13.03 15.14
CA VAL A 24 -12.07 11.59 15.34
C VAL A 24 -13.55 11.26 15.33
N ASN A 25 -13.84 9.99 15.07
CA ASN A 25 -15.15 9.41 15.30
C ASN A 25 -15.01 8.24 16.29
N ASP A 26 -15.48 8.46 17.51
CA ASP A 26 -15.40 7.47 18.57
C ASP A 26 -16.25 6.21 18.26
N TRP A 27 -17.23 6.32 17.34
CA TRP A 27 -18.12 5.23 16.91
C TRP A 27 -17.56 4.34 15.81
N LEU A 28 -16.39 4.68 15.24
CA LEU A 28 -15.76 3.82 14.25
C LEU A 28 -15.49 2.43 14.86
N PRO A 29 -15.81 1.35 14.11
CA PRO A 29 -15.66 -0.01 14.62
C PRO A 29 -14.20 -0.31 14.95
N ILE A 30 -14.04 -1.33 15.79
CA ILE A 30 -12.75 -1.99 15.98
C ILE A 30 -12.60 -2.95 14.80
N LEU A 31 -11.44 -2.92 14.15
CA LEU A 31 -11.14 -3.83 13.05
C LEU A 31 -11.15 -5.29 13.54
N ASP A 32 -11.43 -6.21 12.63
CA ASP A 32 -11.54 -7.65 12.93
C ASP A 32 -10.19 -8.25 13.36
N THR A 33 -10.11 -9.58 13.46
CA THR A 33 -8.84 -10.26 13.81
C THR A 33 -8.00 -10.48 12.54
N PRO A 34 -6.67 -10.28 12.60
CA PRO A 34 -5.83 -10.35 11.40
C PRO A 34 -5.83 -11.72 10.78
N LYS A 35 -5.78 -11.76 9.45
CA LYS A 35 -5.32 -12.90 8.67
C LYS A 35 -4.19 -12.43 7.79
N LEU A 36 -2.99 -12.34 8.37
CA LEU A 36 -1.83 -11.81 7.67
C LEU A 36 -1.45 -12.70 6.48
N ARG A 37 -1.13 -12.05 5.36
CA ARG A 37 -0.42 -12.68 4.24
C ARG A 37 1.00 -13.05 4.64
N SER A 38 1.53 -14.08 4.00
CA SER A 38 2.91 -14.51 4.19
C SER A 38 3.91 -13.50 3.61
N LEU A 39 5.14 -13.56 4.09
CA LEU A 39 6.23 -12.76 3.53
C LEU A 39 6.44 -13.04 2.02
N GLU A 40 6.24 -14.28 1.56
CA GLU A 40 6.33 -14.61 0.13
C GLU A 40 5.26 -13.89 -0.71
N GLU A 41 4.00 -13.92 -0.25
CA GLU A 41 2.89 -13.21 -0.91
C GLU A 41 3.15 -11.70 -0.96
N ILE A 42 3.68 -11.12 0.12
CA ILE A 42 4.02 -9.70 0.21
C ILE A 42 5.16 -9.34 -0.73
N LYS A 43 6.26 -10.11 -0.72
CA LYS A 43 7.40 -9.90 -1.64
C LYS A 43 6.95 -9.95 -3.09
N GLY A 44 6.17 -10.96 -3.46
CA GLY A 44 5.64 -11.11 -4.83
C GLY A 44 4.83 -9.90 -5.29
N ARG A 45 3.95 -9.39 -4.41
CA ARG A 45 3.17 -8.18 -4.69
C ARG A 45 4.05 -6.94 -4.82
N MET A 46 5.02 -6.76 -3.92
CA MET A 46 5.99 -5.66 -3.99
C MET A 46 6.77 -5.66 -5.31
N SER A 47 7.25 -6.83 -5.75
CA SER A 47 7.99 -6.97 -6.99
C SER A 47 7.14 -6.60 -8.21
N VAL A 48 5.89 -7.08 -8.28
CA VAL A 48 4.95 -6.73 -9.36
C VAL A 48 4.67 -5.23 -9.37
N MET A 49 4.37 -4.63 -8.22
CA MET A 49 4.14 -3.19 -8.13
C MET A 49 5.35 -2.37 -8.57
N ASN A 50 6.54 -2.73 -8.08
CA ASN A 50 7.78 -2.07 -8.48
C ASN A 50 7.97 -2.12 -10.00
N ALA A 51 7.74 -3.29 -10.62
CA ALA A 51 7.86 -3.46 -12.06
C ALA A 51 6.85 -2.56 -12.81
N LEU A 52 5.57 -2.63 -12.45
CA LEU A 52 4.49 -1.91 -13.13
C LEU A 52 4.59 -0.39 -12.98
N ILE A 53 5.13 0.13 -11.87
CA ILE A 53 5.38 1.57 -11.70
C ILE A 53 6.21 2.14 -12.85
N ASN A 54 7.18 1.37 -13.39
CA ASN A 54 8.03 1.82 -14.48
C ASN A 54 7.22 2.12 -15.76
N ILE A 55 6.11 1.43 -16.01
CA ILE A 55 5.21 1.71 -17.14
C ILE A 55 4.63 3.13 -17.02
N ALA A 56 4.27 3.54 -15.80
CA ALA A 56 3.79 4.90 -15.53
C ALA A 56 4.86 5.98 -15.79
N PHE A 57 6.14 5.59 -15.83
CA PHE A 57 7.29 6.41 -16.21
C PHE A 57 7.81 6.09 -17.62
N GLU A 58 6.90 5.66 -18.50
CA GLU A 58 7.15 5.47 -19.94
C GLU A 58 8.06 4.28 -20.31
N ALA A 59 8.31 3.35 -19.37
CA ALA A 59 8.98 2.11 -19.73
C ALA A 59 8.12 1.29 -20.72
N PRO A 60 8.74 0.64 -21.72
CA PRO A 60 7.99 -0.20 -22.65
C PRO A 60 7.31 -1.38 -21.95
N ILE A 61 6.01 -1.58 -22.17
CA ILE A 61 5.22 -2.63 -21.49
C ILE A 61 5.83 -4.01 -21.71
N TYR A 62 6.31 -4.30 -22.92
CA TYR A 62 6.89 -5.61 -23.23
C TYR A 62 8.14 -5.93 -22.40
N ILE A 63 8.97 -4.92 -22.06
CA ILE A 63 10.15 -5.09 -21.21
C ILE A 63 9.72 -5.45 -19.79
N ILE A 64 8.69 -4.74 -19.28
CA ILE A 64 8.16 -4.98 -17.93
C ILE A 64 7.50 -6.36 -17.84
N LYS A 65 6.76 -6.76 -18.88
CA LYS A 65 6.16 -8.09 -18.99
C LYS A 65 7.23 -9.19 -18.98
N GLU A 66 8.26 -9.05 -19.81
CA GLU A 66 9.37 -10.00 -19.88
C GLU A 66 10.11 -10.09 -18.52
N TRP A 67 10.35 -8.97 -17.85
CA TRP A 67 10.97 -8.96 -16.52
C TRP A 67 10.12 -9.72 -15.48
N ILE A 68 8.80 -9.51 -15.48
CA ILE A 68 7.86 -10.22 -14.58
C ILE A 68 7.87 -11.73 -14.86
N GLU A 69 7.86 -12.14 -16.13
CA GLU A 69 7.87 -13.55 -16.54
C GLU A 69 9.21 -14.23 -16.18
N ASN A 70 10.33 -13.56 -16.46
CA ASN A 70 11.68 -14.08 -16.17
C ASN A 70 11.96 -14.29 -14.67
N HIS A 71 11.19 -13.64 -13.79
CA HIS A 71 11.30 -13.76 -12.33
C HIS A 71 10.17 -14.57 -11.70
N ASP A 72 9.36 -15.30 -12.49
CA ASP A 72 8.24 -16.13 -12.02
C ASP A 72 7.18 -15.34 -11.21
N LEU A 73 6.99 -14.06 -11.52
CA LEU A 73 6.12 -13.14 -10.76
C LEU A 73 4.68 -13.10 -11.28
N THR A 74 4.38 -13.70 -12.43
CA THR A 74 3.05 -13.68 -13.06
C THR A 74 1.93 -14.15 -12.13
N LYS A 75 2.22 -15.05 -11.19
CA LYS A 75 1.25 -15.55 -10.19
C LYS A 75 0.78 -14.50 -9.18
N TYR A 76 1.47 -13.36 -9.07
CA TYR A 76 1.15 -12.26 -8.15
C TYR A 76 0.42 -11.08 -8.83
N LEU A 77 0.19 -11.17 -10.14
CA LEU A 77 -0.60 -10.18 -10.87
C LEU A 77 -2.08 -10.29 -10.52
N SER A 78 -2.68 -9.14 -10.27
CA SER A 78 -4.13 -8.96 -10.29
C SER A 78 -4.66 -8.98 -11.72
N ASP A 79 -5.99 -8.99 -11.87
CA ASP A 79 -6.58 -9.11 -13.20
C ASP A 79 -6.46 -7.80 -13.99
N SER A 80 -6.63 -6.66 -13.31
CA SER A 80 -6.40 -5.34 -13.93
C SER A 80 -4.96 -5.17 -14.45
N GLU A 81 -3.98 -5.74 -13.74
CA GLU A 81 -2.58 -5.66 -14.12
C GLU A 81 -2.24 -6.54 -15.31
N LYS A 82 -2.86 -7.72 -15.41
CA LYS A 82 -2.73 -8.57 -16.61
C LYS A 82 -3.27 -7.85 -17.83
N GLU A 83 -4.42 -7.18 -17.69
CA GLU A 83 -5.00 -6.37 -18.77
C GLU A 83 -4.06 -5.25 -19.22
N ILE A 84 -3.39 -4.57 -18.29
CA ILE A 84 -2.37 -3.56 -18.61
C ILE A 84 -1.20 -4.18 -19.38
N LEU A 85 -0.70 -5.35 -18.95
CA LEU A 85 0.44 -6.03 -19.59
C LEU A 85 0.12 -6.66 -20.96
N ASP A 86 -1.15 -6.69 -21.36
CA ASP A 86 -1.59 -7.16 -22.68
C ASP A 86 -1.77 -6.01 -23.69
N LYS A 87 -1.49 -4.77 -23.29
CA LYS A 87 -1.60 -3.56 -24.13
C LYS A 87 -0.25 -3.14 -24.73
N GLU A 88 -0.33 -2.28 -25.75
CA GLU A 88 0.80 -1.42 -26.16
C GLU A 88 0.79 -0.12 -25.36
N ASN A 89 1.96 0.54 -25.23
CA ASN A 89 2.08 1.78 -24.45
C ASN A 89 1.10 2.88 -24.91
N ASP A 90 0.86 3.00 -26.22
CA ASP A 90 -0.04 4.01 -26.80
C ASP A 90 -1.53 3.74 -26.51
N ASP A 91 -1.88 2.53 -26.07
CA ASP A 91 -3.25 2.14 -25.71
C ASP A 91 -3.57 2.37 -24.22
N LEU A 92 -2.59 2.83 -23.43
CA LEU A 92 -2.81 3.13 -22.01
C LEU A 92 -3.64 4.40 -21.85
N THR A 93 -4.65 4.30 -21.00
CA THR A 93 -5.45 5.46 -20.61
C THR A 93 -4.73 6.28 -19.54
N GLU A 94 -5.02 7.59 -19.47
CA GLU A 94 -4.52 8.45 -18.38
C GLU A 94 -4.92 7.91 -17.00
N PHE A 95 -6.08 7.27 -16.90
CA PHE A 95 -6.52 6.64 -15.66
C PHE A 95 -5.58 5.51 -15.24
N GLU A 96 -5.24 4.59 -16.15
CA GLU A 96 -4.33 3.47 -15.85
C GLU A 96 -2.93 3.95 -15.49
N VAL A 97 -2.39 4.93 -16.23
CA VAL A 97 -1.10 5.55 -15.91
C VAL A 97 -1.14 6.17 -14.51
N ASN A 98 -2.19 6.89 -14.17
CA ASN A 98 -2.35 7.48 -12.84
C ASN A 98 -2.51 6.41 -11.74
N SER A 99 -3.26 5.34 -11.99
CA SER A 99 -3.39 4.21 -11.06
C SER A 99 -2.05 3.54 -10.78
N LEU A 100 -1.21 3.35 -11.80
CA LEU A 100 0.14 2.81 -11.63
C LEU A 100 1.07 3.77 -10.86
N ARG A 101 0.90 5.09 -11.03
CA ARG A 101 1.64 6.08 -10.22
C ARG A 101 1.29 5.98 -8.74
N TRP A 102 0.03 5.73 -8.41
CA TRP A 102 -0.43 5.55 -7.02
C TRP A 102 0.19 4.34 -6.32
N TYR A 103 0.69 3.34 -7.07
CA TYR A 103 1.42 2.21 -6.48
C TYR A 103 2.68 2.63 -5.74
N LEU A 104 3.24 3.82 -6.01
CA LEU A 104 4.35 4.35 -5.20
C LEU A 104 3.96 4.41 -3.72
N GLU A 105 2.76 4.91 -3.41
CA GLU A 105 2.27 5.04 -2.03
C GLU A 105 1.86 3.69 -1.45
N SER A 106 1.27 2.83 -2.27
CA SER A 106 0.99 1.44 -1.88
C SER A 106 2.29 0.72 -1.49
N LEU A 107 3.33 0.83 -2.32
CA LEU A 107 4.62 0.18 -2.14
C LEU A 107 5.38 0.76 -0.94
N TRP A 108 5.24 2.05 -0.65
CA TRP A 108 5.78 2.66 0.56
C TRP A 108 5.24 2.01 1.84
N ALA A 109 3.94 1.71 1.90
CA ALA A 109 3.35 0.98 3.02
C ALA A 109 3.87 -0.47 3.12
N PHE A 110 4.05 -1.16 1.99
CA PHE A 110 4.69 -2.48 1.98
C PHE A 110 6.13 -2.44 2.49
N MET A 111 6.92 -1.45 2.06
CA MET A 111 8.30 -1.23 2.51
C MET A 111 8.38 -1.00 4.02
N TRP A 112 7.42 -0.29 4.60
CA TRP A 112 7.33 -0.16 6.06
C TRP A 112 7.07 -1.50 6.72
N VAL A 113 6.12 -2.29 6.21
CA VAL A 113 5.79 -3.62 6.77
C VAL A 113 6.97 -4.60 6.68
N THR A 114 7.80 -4.52 5.64
CA THR A 114 9.00 -5.35 5.47
C THR A 114 10.27 -4.75 6.07
N GLU A 115 10.13 -3.70 6.90
CA GLU A 115 11.23 -3.05 7.62
C GLU A 115 12.30 -2.39 6.74
N MET A 116 11.99 -2.14 5.46
CA MET A 116 12.89 -1.41 4.55
C MET A 116 12.99 0.08 4.91
N ILE A 117 11.96 0.62 5.57
CA ILE A 117 11.89 2.00 6.03
C ILE A 117 11.41 2.06 7.49
N PRO A 118 11.83 3.08 8.26
CA PRO A 118 11.55 3.12 9.71
C PRO A 118 10.13 3.58 10.05
N GLY A 119 9.49 4.36 9.19
CA GLY A 119 8.22 5.07 9.46
C GLY A 119 7.24 5.03 8.30
N LEU A 120 5.96 5.35 8.60
CA LEU A 120 4.87 5.45 7.64
C LEU A 120 3.95 6.63 8.02
N GLU A 121 4.54 7.82 8.11
CA GLU A 121 3.93 9.06 8.58
C GLU A 121 2.93 9.59 7.53
N ALA A 122 1.67 9.79 7.93
CA ALA A 122 0.60 10.19 7.01
C ALA A 122 0.76 11.62 6.45
N GLU A 123 1.54 12.46 7.15
CA GLU A 123 1.84 13.84 6.74
C GLU A 123 2.98 13.92 5.70
N GLU A 124 3.77 12.87 5.56
CA GLU A 124 4.97 12.88 4.73
C GLU A 124 4.72 12.22 3.37
N TYR A 125 5.28 12.82 2.33
CA TYR A 125 5.42 12.17 1.03
C TYR A 125 6.51 11.10 1.10
N ILE A 126 6.56 10.25 0.08
CA ILE A 126 7.60 9.25 -0.09
C ILE A 126 8.99 9.90 -0.05
N GLY A 127 9.92 9.26 0.66
CA GLY A 127 11.30 9.71 0.75
C GLY A 127 12.09 9.51 -0.55
N ASP A 128 13.05 10.39 -0.81
CA ASP A 128 13.91 10.38 -2.01
C ASP A 128 14.75 9.10 -2.19
N ASN A 129 14.84 8.27 -1.15
CA ASN A 129 15.63 7.04 -1.15
C ASN A 129 14.87 5.81 -1.69
N MET A 130 13.57 5.90 -1.95
CA MET A 130 12.75 4.74 -2.34
C MET A 130 13.33 3.97 -3.53
N ALA A 131 13.70 4.67 -4.61
CA ALA A 131 14.25 4.06 -5.82
C ALA A 131 15.54 3.25 -5.55
N SER A 132 16.37 3.67 -4.60
CA SER A 132 17.62 2.97 -4.27
C SER A 132 17.39 1.64 -3.54
N LEU A 133 16.26 1.55 -2.82
CA LEU A 133 15.88 0.40 -2.00
C LEU A 133 15.18 -0.71 -2.80
N LEU A 134 14.69 -0.40 -4.00
CA LEU A 134 13.94 -1.31 -4.87
C LEU A 134 14.78 -1.75 -6.07
N PRO A 135 14.47 -2.89 -6.72
CA PRO A 135 15.13 -3.30 -7.96
C PRO A 135 15.03 -2.21 -9.04
N ASN A 136 16.16 -1.86 -9.65
CA ASN A 136 16.22 -0.93 -10.77
C ASN A 136 16.14 -1.71 -12.10
N LEU A 137 14.96 -1.71 -12.71
CA LEU A 137 14.69 -2.43 -13.95
C LEU A 137 15.37 -1.80 -15.18
N GLU A 138 15.60 -0.49 -15.18
CA GLU A 138 16.33 0.20 -16.26
C GLU A 138 17.79 -0.28 -16.35
N ASN A 139 18.38 -0.60 -15.20
CA ASN A 139 19.73 -1.17 -15.10
C ASN A 139 19.75 -2.71 -15.14
N GLU A 140 18.64 -3.35 -15.53
CA GLU A 140 18.49 -4.81 -15.60
C GLU A 140 18.78 -5.51 -14.24
N GLU A 141 18.52 -4.83 -13.12
CA GLU A 141 18.64 -5.47 -11.80
C GLU A 141 17.60 -6.60 -11.66
N ASP A 142 18.02 -7.69 -11.02
CA ASP A 142 17.14 -8.80 -10.67
C ASP A 142 16.31 -8.50 -9.42
N ASN A 143 15.45 -9.45 -9.04
CA ASN A 143 14.56 -9.29 -7.89
C ASN A 143 15.24 -9.56 -6.52
N GLN A 144 16.58 -9.65 -6.44
CA GLN A 144 17.30 -10.04 -5.22
C GLN A 144 16.98 -9.16 -4.01
N LYS A 145 16.74 -7.86 -4.19
CA LYS A 145 16.38 -6.96 -3.08
C LYS A 145 15.11 -7.42 -2.37
N MET A 146 14.11 -7.87 -3.11
CA MET A 146 12.87 -8.42 -2.54
C MET A 146 13.10 -9.81 -1.94
N GLU A 147 13.88 -10.66 -2.60
CA GLU A 147 14.21 -12.00 -2.11
C GLU A 147 14.95 -11.95 -0.77
N SER A 148 15.80 -10.93 -0.57
CA SER A 148 16.62 -10.75 0.62
C SER A 148 15.84 -10.46 1.90
N LEU A 149 14.60 -9.95 1.80
CA LEU A 149 13.80 -9.58 2.99
C LEU A 149 13.51 -10.83 3.84
N GLN A 150 13.70 -10.76 5.15
CA GLN A 150 13.50 -11.92 6.04
C GLN A 150 12.38 -11.71 7.06
N ASN A 151 11.97 -10.46 7.29
CA ASN A 151 11.13 -10.10 8.42
C ASN A 151 9.90 -9.33 7.94
N LEU A 152 8.87 -9.41 8.77
CA LEU A 152 7.71 -8.53 8.75
C LEU A 152 7.63 -7.88 10.13
N LYS A 153 7.09 -6.66 10.17
CA LYS A 153 6.63 -6.06 11.42
C LYS A 153 5.61 -6.97 12.12
N SER A 154 5.51 -6.81 13.43
CA SER A 154 4.63 -7.68 14.22
C SER A 154 3.16 -7.47 13.85
N GLU A 155 2.32 -8.49 14.12
CA GLU A 155 0.87 -8.40 13.96
C GLU A 155 0.28 -7.16 14.66
N VAL A 156 0.81 -6.82 15.84
CA VAL A 156 0.37 -5.67 16.62
C VAL A 156 0.76 -4.36 15.96
N ASP A 157 1.98 -4.26 15.42
CA ASP A 157 2.44 -3.04 14.73
C ASP A 157 1.60 -2.80 13.46
N ILE A 158 1.43 -3.83 12.64
CA ILE A 158 0.66 -3.74 11.39
C ILE A 158 -0.79 -3.37 11.69
N TYR A 159 -1.42 -4.00 12.70
CA TYR A 159 -2.77 -3.65 13.10
C TYR A 159 -2.88 -2.21 13.62
N THR A 160 -1.93 -1.78 14.44
CA THR A 160 -1.91 -0.42 14.99
C THR A 160 -1.85 0.62 13.89
N MET A 161 -1.00 0.38 12.88
CA MET A 161 -0.89 1.25 11.73
C MET A 161 -2.13 1.20 10.84
N LEU A 162 -2.72 0.02 10.64
CA LEU A 162 -3.95 -0.11 9.87
C LEU A 162 -5.12 0.62 10.53
N ASP A 163 -5.33 0.46 11.85
CA ASP A 163 -6.37 1.19 12.59
C ASP A 163 -6.12 2.71 12.53
N TYR A 164 -4.87 3.15 12.60
CA TYR A 164 -4.52 4.56 12.45
C TYR A 164 -4.92 5.10 11.06
N TYR A 165 -4.52 4.42 9.98
CA TYR A 165 -4.86 4.81 8.61
C TYR A 165 -6.36 4.69 8.30
N TYR A 166 -7.07 3.70 8.89
CA TYR A 166 -8.53 3.58 8.82
C TYR A 166 -9.22 4.84 9.36
N ARG A 167 -8.79 5.31 10.54
CA ARG A 167 -9.33 6.52 11.18
C ARG A 167 -8.98 7.79 10.43
N LEU A 168 -7.77 7.89 9.91
CA LEU A 168 -7.36 9.02 9.08
C LEU A 168 -8.13 9.07 7.77
N HIS A 169 -8.41 7.92 7.14
CA HIS A 169 -9.21 7.87 5.93
C HIS A 169 -10.62 8.39 6.22
N TRP A 170 -11.26 7.94 7.31
CA TRP A 170 -12.55 8.49 7.74
C TRP A 170 -12.48 10.01 7.95
N TYR A 171 -11.43 10.50 8.61
CA TYR A 171 -11.22 11.94 8.84
C TYR A 171 -11.20 12.72 7.51
N CYS A 172 -10.42 12.26 6.53
CA CYS A 172 -10.35 12.88 5.20
C CYS A 172 -11.72 12.88 4.49
N VAL A 173 -12.43 11.75 4.52
CA VAL A 173 -13.77 11.61 3.93
C VAL A 173 -14.76 12.57 4.60
N ASP A 174 -14.76 12.66 5.94
CA ASP A 174 -15.64 13.55 6.68
C ASP A 174 -15.34 15.04 6.41
N GLU A 175 -14.07 15.43 6.29
CA GLU A 175 -13.70 16.79 5.85
C GLU A 175 -14.34 17.11 4.50
N ARG A 176 -14.10 16.24 3.50
CA ARG A 176 -14.62 16.43 2.14
C ARG A 176 -16.14 16.50 2.10
N LEU A 177 -16.83 15.55 2.73
CA LEU A 177 -18.30 15.45 2.70
C LEU A 177 -19.00 16.66 3.34
N ASN A 178 -18.32 17.35 4.24
CA ASN A 178 -18.83 18.55 4.87
C ASN A 178 -18.24 19.86 4.32
N GLY A 179 -17.60 19.82 3.14
CA GLY A 179 -17.08 21.01 2.46
C GLY A 179 -15.89 21.67 3.16
N ARG A 180 -15.13 20.89 3.95
CA ARG A 180 -13.89 21.32 4.61
C ARG A 180 -12.69 20.70 3.92
N GLN A 181 -11.53 21.33 4.08
CA GLN A 181 -10.27 20.81 3.56
C GLN A 181 -9.54 20.01 4.65
N ALA A 182 -9.27 18.74 4.37
CA ALA A 182 -8.43 17.93 5.24
C ALA A 182 -7.00 18.48 5.29
N LYS A 183 -6.37 18.37 6.46
CA LYS A 183 -4.94 18.69 6.64
C LYS A 183 -4.02 17.65 5.99
N LEU A 184 -4.55 16.48 5.66
CA LEU A 184 -3.85 15.36 5.04
C LEU A 184 -4.26 15.22 3.57
N ASN A 185 -3.38 14.64 2.77
CA ASN A 185 -3.73 14.23 1.41
C ASN A 185 -4.46 12.88 1.46
N GLU A 186 -5.75 12.89 1.11
CA GLU A 186 -6.60 11.70 1.13
C GLU A 186 -6.07 10.57 0.24
N GLY A 187 -5.49 10.88 -0.92
CA GLY A 187 -4.93 9.86 -1.82
C GLY A 187 -3.77 9.09 -1.21
N LEU A 188 -2.84 9.78 -0.52
CA LEU A 188 -1.73 9.10 0.18
C LEU A 188 -2.27 8.19 1.29
N VAL A 189 -3.23 8.69 2.07
CA VAL A 189 -3.87 7.93 3.16
C VAL A 189 -4.60 6.71 2.61
N TYR A 190 -5.33 6.88 1.51
CA TYR A 190 -6.08 5.82 0.85
C TYR A 190 -5.16 4.69 0.37
N GLU A 191 -4.12 5.00 -0.40
CA GLU A 191 -3.26 3.98 -1.01
C GLU A 191 -2.42 3.23 0.02
N ARG A 192 -1.91 3.93 1.03
CA ARG A 192 -1.18 3.30 2.14
C ARG A 192 -2.10 2.42 2.99
N ARG A 193 -3.33 2.86 3.25
CA ARG A 193 -4.35 2.04 3.92
C ARG A 193 -4.66 0.80 3.09
N LYS A 194 -4.88 0.93 1.77
CA LYS A 194 -5.21 -0.19 0.89
C LYS A 194 -4.16 -1.30 0.97
N SER A 195 -2.88 -0.95 0.98
CA SER A 195 -1.80 -1.93 1.20
C SER A 195 -1.89 -2.63 2.55
N LEU A 196 -2.15 -1.88 3.62
CA LEU A 196 -2.28 -2.44 4.97
C LEU A 196 -3.50 -3.38 5.07
N GLU A 197 -4.65 -2.99 4.52
CA GLU A 197 -5.87 -3.82 4.44
C GLU A 197 -5.57 -5.12 3.68
N TRP A 198 -4.91 -5.01 2.52
CA TRP A 198 -4.51 -6.18 1.74
C TRP A 198 -3.54 -7.07 2.52
N ILE A 199 -2.52 -6.54 3.19
CA ILE A 199 -1.62 -7.35 4.03
C ILE A 199 -2.41 -8.07 5.14
N TYR A 200 -3.41 -7.38 5.69
CA TYR A 200 -4.19 -7.80 6.84
C TYR A 200 -5.27 -8.85 6.54
N ASN A 201 -5.76 -8.90 5.29
CA ASN A 201 -6.84 -9.78 4.86
C ASN A 201 -6.47 -10.65 3.65
N ARG A 202 -6.29 -11.96 3.85
CA ARG A 202 -6.03 -12.92 2.74
C ARG A 202 -7.18 -13.13 1.75
N ALA A 203 -8.41 -12.75 2.10
CA ALA A 203 -9.58 -13.07 1.28
C ALA A 203 -9.70 -12.18 0.04
N ASP A 204 -9.26 -10.93 0.13
CA ASP A 204 -9.46 -9.95 -0.92
C ASP A 204 -8.31 -10.02 -1.92
N ASP A 205 -8.61 -10.02 -3.21
CA ASP A 205 -7.58 -9.74 -4.23
C ASP A 205 -7.18 -8.25 -4.20
N TRP A 206 -6.13 -7.89 -4.95
CA TRP A 206 -5.66 -6.50 -4.98
C TRP A 206 -6.66 -5.52 -5.61
N ASP A 207 -7.49 -5.99 -6.53
CA ASP A 207 -8.47 -5.17 -7.24
C ASP A 207 -9.71 -4.91 -6.39
N ASN A 208 -9.99 -5.77 -5.41
CA ASN A 208 -11.23 -5.81 -4.62
C ASN A 208 -11.00 -5.63 -3.11
N VAL A 209 -9.98 -4.87 -2.71
CA VAL A 209 -9.77 -4.50 -1.30
C VAL A 209 -10.91 -3.61 -0.81
N GLU A 210 -11.59 -3.99 0.27
CA GLU A 210 -12.67 -3.19 0.86
C GLU A 210 -12.13 -1.95 1.57
N MET A 211 -12.58 -0.78 1.14
CA MET A 211 -12.04 0.52 1.59
C MET A 211 -13.07 1.43 2.26
N GLY A 212 -14.27 0.91 2.55
CA GLY A 212 -15.31 1.65 3.28
C GLY A 212 -14.83 2.23 4.62
N THR A 213 -15.44 3.36 5.00
CA THR A 213 -15.25 4.08 6.27
C THR A 213 -16.55 4.65 6.77
#